data_AF-A0AAE2VBH4-F1
#
_entry.id   AF-A0AAE2VBH4-F1
#
_cell.length_a   1.000
_cell.length_b   1.000
_cell.length_c   1.000
_cell.angle_alpha   90.00
_cell.angle_beta   90.00
_cell.angle_gamma   90.00
#
_symmetry.space_group_name_H-M   'P 1'
#
loop_
_entity.id
_entity.type
_entity.pdbx_description
1 polymer ?
#
loop_
_entity_poly.entity_id
_entity_poly.type
_entity_poly.pdbx_seq_one_letter_code
_entity_poly.pdbx_strand_id
1 'polypeptide(L)'
;MRVPLYFSIPSCLIVAAGVWYLGTKDEDFTAPPTPERLAEVAIEWEKSRPNTPPPKPINAALLADPTPIKPKSSATAKQEEEIIPAGDLNLAPSLSEYGTYGDKGAAAMIHLATQLETKAQFQRALLAWERVIDTSNPDEKERLQAVRAIQRIRGSLPPWNPDPSADISLTLHAGATIQDKAVLENALKMAAALIDNASGNVVKVDTQATIGKGSGIKTPRIPIAIWFTRPSSTSEGATAETPPISFMADPKQPELLASQVAAGVYALIRNHLSTETSFSPLPEYPAGVQPDDLLQFYVTRLMWREFVKSMKE
;
A
#
# COMPACT_ATOMS: atom_id res chain seq x y z
N MET A 1 7.28 -0.26 -61.10
CA MET A 1 5.86 -0.62 -60.87
C MET A 1 5.57 -0.48 -59.37
N ARG A 2 4.60 0.34 -58.97
CA ARG A 2 4.16 0.43 -57.57
C ARG A 2 3.02 -0.56 -57.38
N VAL A 3 3.18 -1.52 -56.46
CA VAL A 3 2.11 -2.46 -56.14
C VAL A 3 0.99 -1.68 -55.44
N PRO A 4 -0.27 -1.76 -55.89
CA PRO A 4 -1.36 -1.01 -55.28
C PRO A 4 -1.54 -1.42 -53.81
N LEU A 5 -1.71 -0.43 -52.93
CA LEU A 5 -1.77 -0.59 -51.48
C LEU A 5 -2.83 -1.61 -51.03
N TYR A 6 -3.95 -1.67 -51.74
CA TYR A 6 -5.06 -2.57 -51.48
C TYR A 6 -4.74 -4.05 -51.75
N PHE A 7 -3.66 -4.37 -52.47
CA PHE A 7 -3.18 -5.74 -52.63
C PHE A 7 -2.04 -6.07 -51.66
N SER A 8 -1.19 -5.10 -51.32
CA SER A 8 -0.04 -5.34 -50.44
C SER A 8 -0.45 -5.53 -48.98
N ILE A 9 -1.42 -4.76 -48.47
CA ILE A 9 -1.84 -4.88 -47.06
C ILE A 9 -2.50 -6.24 -46.77
N PRO A 10 -3.48 -6.73 -47.55
CA PRO A 10 -4.07 -8.04 -47.31
C PRO A 10 -3.06 -9.17 -47.47
N SER A 11 -2.16 -9.07 -48.45
CA SER A 11 -1.12 -10.09 -48.66
C SER A 11 -0.16 -10.18 -47.47
N CYS A 12 0.24 -9.06 -46.87
CA CYS A 12 1.09 -9.07 -45.67
C CYS A 12 0.36 -9.69 -44.47
N LEU A 13 -0.93 -9.39 -44.30
CA LEU A 13 -1.74 -9.96 -43.22
C LEU A 13 -1.93 -11.48 -43.39
N ILE A 14 -2.15 -11.95 -44.62
CA ILE A 14 -2.28 -13.39 -44.90
C ILE A 14 -0.96 -14.12 -44.62
N VAL A 15 0.18 -13.54 -45.01
CA VAL A 15 1.50 -14.14 -44.73
C VAL A 15 1.77 -14.15 -43.22
N ALA A 16 1.52 -13.05 -42.51
CA ALA A 16 1.71 -12.99 -41.07
C ALA A 16 0.80 -13.98 -40.32
N ALA A 17 -0.48 -14.03 -40.67
CA ALA A 17 -1.44 -14.97 -40.08
C ALA A 17 -1.11 -16.42 -40.42
N GLY A 18 -0.66 -16.69 -41.65
CA GLY A 18 -0.24 -18.02 -42.08
C GLY A 18 1.00 -18.50 -41.33
N VAL A 19 2.03 -17.67 -41.21
CA VAL A 19 3.25 -17.98 -40.45
C VAL A 19 2.92 -18.18 -38.97
N TRP A 20 2.08 -17.31 -38.40
CA TRP A 20 1.65 -17.45 -37.01
C TRP A 20 0.90 -18.75 -36.79
N TYR A 21 -0.10 -19.06 -37.61
CA TYR A 21 -0.89 -20.28 -37.52
C TYR A 21 -0.03 -21.54 -37.68
N LEU A 22 0.88 -21.58 -38.66
CA LEU A 22 1.80 -22.70 -38.84
C LEU A 22 2.77 -22.88 -37.66
N GLY A 23 3.17 -21.77 -37.02
CA GLY A 23 4.05 -21.80 -35.86
C GLY A 23 3.37 -22.14 -34.53
N THR A 24 2.05 -21.93 -34.42
CA THR A 24 1.31 -22.10 -33.16
C THR A 24 0.31 -23.25 -33.17
N LYS A 25 0.01 -23.84 -34.34
CA LYS A 25 -1.03 -24.89 -34.46
C LYS A 25 -0.78 -26.15 -33.62
N ASP A 26 0.48 -26.44 -33.30
CA ASP A 26 0.88 -27.64 -32.53
C ASP A 26 1.30 -27.28 -31.08
N GLU A 27 1.20 -26.01 -30.69
CA GLU A 27 1.57 -25.50 -29.38
C GLU A 27 0.33 -25.39 -28.48
N ASP A 28 0.38 -25.97 -27.29
CA ASP A 28 -0.67 -25.85 -26.29
C ASP A 28 -0.35 -24.69 -25.33
N PHE A 29 -1.08 -23.58 -25.46
CA PHE A 29 -0.93 -22.38 -24.62
C PHE A 29 -1.83 -22.38 -23.38
N THR A 30 -2.64 -23.43 -23.20
CA THR A 30 -3.70 -23.47 -22.18
C THR A 30 -3.44 -24.47 -21.07
N ALA A 31 -2.62 -25.50 -21.32
CA ALA A 31 -2.18 -26.43 -20.30
C ALA A 31 -0.89 -25.96 -19.60
N PRO A 32 -0.78 -26.08 -18.26
CA PRO A 32 0.48 -25.86 -17.56
C PRO A 32 1.52 -26.90 -18.00
N PRO A 33 2.79 -26.52 -18.20
CA PRO A 33 3.82 -27.42 -18.71
C PRO A 33 4.07 -28.56 -17.72
N THR A 34 4.03 -29.80 -18.21
CA THR A 34 4.40 -30.99 -17.46
C THR A 34 5.88 -30.94 -17.05
N PRO A 35 6.25 -31.43 -15.85
CA PRO A 35 7.62 -31.34 -15.32
C PRO A 35 8.68 -32.01 -16.22
N GLU A 36 8.27 -32.96 -17.05
CA GLU A 36 9.12 -33.64 -18.04
C GLU A 36 9.56 -32.69 -19.18
N ARG A 37 8.69 -31.78 -19.62
CA ARG A 37 9.01 -30.78 -20.67
C ARG A 37 10.00 -29.73 -20.18
N LEU A 38 9.94 -29.36 -18.90
CA LEU A 38 10.90 -28.42 -18.31
C LEU A 38 12.31 -29.02 -18.23
N ALA A 39 12.42 -30.32 -17.99
CA ALA A 39 13.71 -31.02 -17.99
C ALA A 39 14.30 -31.11 -19.41
N GLU A 40 13.48 -31.38 -20.43
CA GLU A 40 13.91 -31.37 -21.83
C GLU A 40 14.43 -29.99 -22.26
N VAL A 41 13.71 -28.91 -21.93
CA VAL A 41 14.12 -27.53 -22.26
C VAL A 41 15.41 -27.14 -21.54
N ALA A 42 15.60 -27.57 -20.28
CA ALA A 42 16.84 -27.33 -19.55
C ALA A 42 18.05 -28.01 -20.22
N ILE A 43 17.88 -29.23 -20.71
CA ILE A 43 18.92 -29.99 -21.43
C ILE A 43 19.22 -29.35 -22.79
N GLU A 44 18.20 -28.89 -23.50
CA GLU A 44 18.36 -28.23 -24.79
C GLU A 44 19.07 -26.86 -24.65
N TRP A 45 18.71 -26.10 -23.62
CA TRP A 45 19.38 -24.84 -23.28
C TRP A 45 20.86 -25.05 -22.89
N GLU A 46 21.18 -26.11 -22.14
CA GLU A 46 22.55 -26.45 -21.77
C GLU A 46 23.40 -26.83 -22.99
N LYS A 47 22.82 -27.52 -23.97
CA LYS A 47 23.47 -27.84 -25.26
C LYS A 47 23.68 -26.63 -26.17
N SER A 48 22.83 -25.61 -26.08
CA SER A 48 22.89 -24.41 -26.92
C SER A 48 23.65 -23.23 -26.30
N ARG A 49 24.34 -23.41 -25.16
CA ARG A 49 25.06 -22.30 -24.53
C ARG A 49 26.17 -21.77 -25.46
N PRO A 50 26.23 -20.45 -25.72
CA PRO A 50 27.39 -19.86 -26.37
C PRO A 50 28.64 -20.01 -25.49
N ASN A 51 29.76 -20.40 -26.10
CA ASN A 51 31.02 -20.69 -25.41
C ASN A 51 31.67 -19.40 -24.86
N THR A 52 31.21 -18.95 -23.68
CA THR A 52 31.86 -17.85 -22.95
C THR A 52 33.06 -18.41 -22.18
N PRO A 53 34.30 -17.92 -22.42
CA PRO A 53 35.47 -18.40 -21.70
C PRO A 53 35.34 -18.09 -20.20
N PRO A 54 35.86 -18.96 -19.32
CA PRO A 54 35.75 -18.78 -17.87
C PRO A 54 36.47 -17.50 -17.43
N PRO A 55 35.93 -16.75 -16.45
CA PRO A 55 36.56 -15.53 -15.95
C PRO A 55 37.91 -15.85 -15.30
N LYS A 56 38.94 -15.07 -15.66
CA LYS A 56 40.28 -15.19 -15.07
C LYS A 56 40.25 -14.75 -13.59
N PRO A 57 41.02 -15.42 -12.70
CA PRO A 57 41.13 -14.99 -11.30
C PRO A 57 41.78 -13.60 -11.21
N ILE A 58 41.26 -12.79 -10.29
CA ILE A 58 41.66 -11.39 -10.08
C ILE A 58 43.05 -11.33 -9.42
N ASN A 59 43.93 -10.47 -9.95
CA ASN A 59 45.26 -10.22 -9.40
C ASN A 59 45.17 -9.53 -8.02
N ALA A 60 45.82 -10.11 -7.01
CA ALA A 60 45.84 -9.62 -5.62
C ALA A 60 46.55 -8.26 -5.42
N ALA A 61 47.06 -7.64 -6.48
CA ALA A 61 47.70 -6.33 -6.46
C ALA A 61 46.69 -5.15 -6.46
N LEU A 62 45.37 -5.41 -6.53
CA LEU A 62 44.31 -4.39 -6.56
C LEU A 62 43.82 -3.94 -5.16
N LEU A 63 44.49 -4.32 -4.07
CA LEU A 63 44.10 -4.03 -2.68
C LEU A 63 44.89 -2.87 -2.01
N ALA A 64 45.33 -1.86 -2.75
CA ALA A 64 45.96 -0.66 -2.17
C ALA A 64 45.22 0.63 -2.56
N ASP A 65 44.87 1.41 -1.54
CA ASP A 65 44.06 2.65 -1.55
C ASP A 65 44.81 3.89 -2.11
N PRO A 66 44.12 5.03 -2.39
CA PRO A 66 44.26 5.77 -3.66
C PRO A 66 44.76 7.22 -3.50
N THR A 67 45.00 7.92 -4.63
CA THR A 67 44.67 9.34 -4.90
C THR A 67 45.17 9.76 -6.31
N PRO A 68 44.70 10.87 -6.92
CA PRO A 68 43.41 11.04 -7.61
C PRO A 68 43.62 11.47 -9.09
N ILE A 69 42.54 11.57 -9.88
CA ILE A 69 42.23 12.61 -10.92
C ILE A 69 41.25 12.06 -11.99
N LYS A 70 40.05 12.67 -12.02
CA LYS A 70 38.94 12.62 -13.01
C LYS A 70 39.36 13.32 -14.34
N PRO A 71 38.63 13.27 -15.50
CA PRO A 71 37.18 13.08 -15.60
C PRO A 71 36.58 12.28 -16.79
N LYS A 72 35.36 11.81 -16.50
CA LYS A 72 34.13 11.66 -17.32
C LYS A 72 34.20 10.92 -18.66
N SER A 73 33.66 9.69 -18.64
CA SER A 73 32.69 9.28 -19.64
C SER A 73 31.55 8.48 -18.99
N SER A 74 30.33 8.93 -19.30
CA SER A 74 29.00 8.37 -19.06
C SER A 74 28.95 6.91 -18.58
N ALA A 75 28.83 6.70 -17.26
CA ALA A 75 28.39 5.42 -16.71
C ALA A 75 26.93 5.54 -16.29
N THR A 76 26.09 4.64 -16.79
CA THR A 76 24.86 4.22 -16.13
C THR A 76 25.21 3.94 -14.67
N ALA A 77 24.67 4.73 -13.75
CA ALA A 77 24.92 4.55 -12.34
C ALA A 77 24.46 3.15 -11.95
N LYS A 78 25.41 2.27 -11.59
CA LYS A 78 25.12 1.22 -10.63
C LYS A 78 24.74 1.96 -9.36
N GLN A 79 23.45 1.96 -9.05
CA GLN A 79 22.91 2.46 -7.81
C GLN A 79 23.59 1.65 -6.70
N GLU A 80 24.53 2.27 -6.01
CA GLU A 80 25.09 1.73 -4.78
C GLU A 80 23.90 1.58 -3.83
N GLU A 81 23.58 0.34 -3.44
CA GLU A 81 22.45 0.06 -2.55
C GLU A 81 22.69 0.84 -1.25
N GLU A 82 21.98 1.94 -1.07
CA GLU A 82 22.18 2.79 0.08
C GLU A 82 21.64 2.08 1.32
N ILE A 83 22.57 1.52 2.11
CA ILE A 83 22.23 0.66 3.25
C ILE A 83 21.63 1.52 4.38
N ILE A 84 20.38 1.23 4.74
CA ILE A 84 19.74 1.81 5.94
C ILE A 84 20.19 0.99 7.16
N PRO A 85 20.68 1.62 8.24
CA PRO A 85 21.08 0.89 9.43
C PRO A 85 19.87 0.27 10.13
N ALA A 86 20.03 -0.96 10.62
CA ALA A 86 18.98 -1.67 11.35
C ALA A 86 18.67 -1.08 12.75
N GLY A 87 19.52 -0.19 13.26
CA GLY A 87 19.43 0.32 14.63
C GLY A 87 19.86 -0.70 15.69
N ASP A 88 19.69 -0.35 16.97
CA ASP A 88 19.97 -1.25 18.09
C ASP A 88 18.82 -2.24 18.30
N LEU A 89 19.06 -3.51 17.98
CA LEU A 89 18.06 -4.58 18.07
C LEU A 89 17.69 -4.96 19.51
N ASN A 90 18.46 -4.52 20.50
CA ASN A 90 18.19 -4.80 21.91
C ASN A 90 17.21 -3.79 22.53
N LEU A 91 16.96 -2.67 21.86
CA LEU A 91 16.03 -1.64 22.30
C LEU A 91 14.70 -1.76 21.57
N ALA A 92 13.61 -1.48 22.29
CA ALA A 92 12.29 -1.35 21.67
C ALA A 92 12.28 -0.16 20.69
N PRO A 93 11.83 -0.34 19.45
CA PRO A 93 11.79 0.74 18.47
C PRO A 93 10.68 1.75 18.79
N SER A 94 10.87 3.00 18.37
CA SER A 94 9.78 3.99 18.35
C SER A 94 8.85 3.75 17.14
N LEU A 95 7.61 4.26 17.17
CA LEU A 95 6.71 4.13 16.01
C LEU A 95 7.25 4.87 14.76
N SER A 96 8.02 5.93 14.97
CA SER A 96 8.68 6.74 13.93
C SER A 96 10.02 6.14 13.45
N GLU A 97 10.42 4.98 13.96
CA GLU A 97 11.67 4.34 13.55
C GLU A 97 11.75 4.20 12.04
N TYR A 98 12.95 4.48 11.51
CA TYR A 98 13.29 4.53 10.09
C TYR A 98 12.58 5.63 9.25
N GLY A 99 11.72 6.46 9.84
CA GLY A 99 10.98 7.51 9.11
C GLY A 99 11.87 8.58 8.49
N THR A 100 13.03 8.84 9.09
CA THR A 100 14.02 9.81 8.59
C THR A 100 14.76 9.36 7.34
N TYR A 101 14.63 8.09 6.93
CA TYR A 101 15.30 7.52 5.76
C TYR A 101 14.39 7.43 4.53
N GLY A 102 13.25 8.12 4.52
CA GLY A 102 12.31 8.12 3.39
C GLY A 102 12.92 8.66 2.09
N ASP A 103 13.89 9.57 2.20
CA ASP A 103 14.66 10.14 1.08
C ASP A 103 15.51 9.10 0.33
N LYS A 104 15.85 7.99 0.99
CA LYS A 104 16.57 6.86 0.38
C LYS A 104 15.71 6.00 -0.54
N GLY A 105 14.39 6.22 -0.52
CA GLY A 105 13.43 5.58 -1.41
C GLY A 105 12.99 4.17 -0.99
N ALA A 106 11.96 3.69 -1.68
CA ALA A 106 11.27 2.44 -1.35
C ALA A 106 12.16 1.20 -1.45
N ALA A 107 12.99 1.07 -2.49
CA ALA A 107 13.89 -0.07 -2.66
C ALA A 107 14.84 -0.29 -1.46
N ALA A 108 15.44 0.80 -0.93
CA ALA A 108 16.32 0.72 0.24
C ALA A 108 15.55 0.30 1.50
N MET A 109 14.33 0.82 1.66
CA MET A 109 13.45 0.47 2.78
C MET A 109 12.95 -0.98 2.71
N ILE A 110 12.64 -1.48 1.51
CA ILE A 110 12.28 -2.89 1.25
C ILE A 110 13.44 -3.81 1.60
N HIS A 111 14.67 -3.45 1.21
CA HIS A 111 15.86 -4.21 1.56
C HIS A 111 16.05 -4.29 3.08
N LEU A 112 15.93 -3.17 3.80
CA LEU A 112 15.96 -3.13 5.26
C LEU A 112 14.88 -4.04 5.87
N ALA A 113 13.63 -3.91 5.42
CA ALA A 113 12.51 -4.68 5.95
C ALA A 113 12.74 -6.19 5.79
N THR A 114 13.20 -6.61 4.61
CA THR A 114 13.56 -8.00 4.30
C THR A 114 14.73 -8.48 5.17
N GLN A 115 15.74 -7.65 5.39
CA GLN A 115 16.87 -7.99 6.27
C GLN A 115 16.42 -8.17 7.73
N LEU A 116 15.50 -7.34 8.22
CA LEU A 116 14.95 -7.45 9.56
C LEU A 116 14.11 -8.72 9.72
N GLU A 117 13.32 -9.08 8.71
CA GLU A 117 12.57 -10.34 8.69
C GLU A 117 13.49 -11.57 8.76
N THR A 118 14.56 -11.60 7.96
CA THR A 118 15.50 -12.74 7.97
C THR A 118 16.22 -12.90 9.31
N LYS A 119 16.33 -11.81 10.08
CA LYS A 119 16.84 -11.81 11.46
C LYS A 119 15.76 -12.06 12.52
N ALA A 120 14.54 -12.42 12.12
CA ALA A 120 13.38 -12.61 12.98
C ALA A 120 12.99 -11.36 13.82
N GLN A 121 13.37 -10.16 13.37
CA GLN A 121 13.04 -8.89 14.01
C GLN A 121 11.68 -8.36 13.52
N PHE A 122 10.61 -9.16 13.68
CA PHE A 122 9.32 -8.93 13.04
C PHE A 122 8.67 -7.58 13.37
N GLN A 123 8.80 -7.08 14.60
CA GLN A 123 8.27 -5.76 14.97
C GLN A 123 8.97 -4.62 14.20
N ARG A 124 10.30 -4.68 14.09
CA ARG A 124 11.09 -3.70 13.33
C ARG A 124 10.88 -3.86 11.82
N ALA A 125 10.77 -5.10 11.34
CA ALA A 125 10.43 -5.38 9.95
C ALA A 125 9.07 -4.78 9.58
N LEU A 126 8.05 -4.94 10.43
CA LEU A 126 6.74 -4.35 10.22
C LEU A 126 6.81 -2.82 10.12
N LEU A 127 7.59 -2.16 10.99
CA LEU A 127 7.81 -0.71 10.89
C LEU A 127 8.48 -0.31 9.57
N ALA A 128 9.50 -1.05 9.14
CA ALA A 128 10.18 -0.78 7.87
C ALA A 128 9.22 -0.98 6.67
N TRP A 129 8.37 -2.01 6.67
CA TRP A 129 7.33 -2.18 5.64
C TRP A 129 6.29 -1.06 5.66
N GLU A 130 5.92 -0.56 6.85
CA GLU A 130 5.06 0.62 6.97
C GLU A 130 5.76 1.87 6.41
N ARG A 131 7.07 2.05 6.66
CA ARG A 131 7.86 3.13 6.04
C ARG A 131 7.90 3.07 4.53
N VAL A 132 7.87 1.86 3.94
CA VAL A 132 7.74 1.73 2.49
C VAL A 132 6.49 2.47 2.02
N ILE A 133 5.37 2.30 2.71
CA ILE A 133 4.08 2.88 2.33
C ILE A 133 4.01 4.39 2.57
N ASP A 134 4.55 4.90 3.67
CA ASP A 134 4.26 6.27 4.13
C ASP A 134 5.37 7.30 3.94
N THR A 135 6.66 6.94 3.92
CA THR A 135 7.75 7.92 3.77
C THR A 135 8.63 7.74 2.54
N SER A 136 8.53 6.60 1.84
CA SER A 136 9.53 6.22 0.82
C SER A 136 9.12 6.44 -0.65
N ASN A 137 7.92 6.96 -0.89
CA ASN A 137 7.31 7.21 -2.20
C ASN A 137 7.34 6.00 -3.13
N PRO A 138 6.71 4.87 -2.74
CA PRO A 138 6.78 3.63 -3.49
C PRO A 138 5.94 3.68 -4.75
N ASP A 139 6.36 2.94 -5.78
CA ASP A 139 5.51 2.61 -6.91
C ASP A 139 4.39 1.60 -6.53
N GLU A 140 3.52 1.26 -7.49
CA GLU A 140 2.41 0.33 -7.24
C GLU A 140 2.89 -1.08 -6.83
N LYS A 141 3.98 -1.57 -7.42
CA LYS A 141 4.52 -2.91 -7.16
C LYS A 141 5.17 -2.97 -5.79
N GLU A 142 5.98 -1.96 -5.46
CA GLU A 142 6.64 -1.81 -4.17
C GLU A 142 5.62 -1.67 -3.04
N ARG A 143 4.57 -0.87 -3.25
CA ARG A 143 3.47 -0.74 -2.30
C ARG A 143 2.74 -2.06 -2.10
N LEU A 144 2.42 -2.77 -3.18
CA LEU A 144 1.74 -4.07 -3.09
C LEU A 144 2.61 -5.11 -2.37
N GLN A 145 3.93 -5.07 -2.58
CA GLN A 145 4.88 -5.90 -1.84
C GLN A 145 4.84 -5.59 -0.34
N ALA A 146 4.86 -4.31 0.04
CA ALA A 146 4.75 -3.90 1.43
C ALA A 146 3.42 -4.32 2.06
N VAL A 147 2.29 -4.10 1.38
CA VAL A 147 0.95 -4.52 1.82
C VAL A 147 0.91 -6.02 2.11
N ARG A 148 1.43 -6.86 1.20
CA ARG A 148 1.48 -8.32 1.40
C ARG A 148 2.36 -8.72 2.58
N ALA A 149 3.48 -8.02 2.78
CA ALA A 149 4.34 -8.27 3.92
C ALA A 149 3.67 -7.88 5.25
N ILE A 150 2.99 -6.74 5.29
CA ILE A 150 2.21 -6.29 6.46
C ILE A 150 1.11 -7.29 6.78
N GLN A 151 0.34 -7.75 5.78
CA GLN A 151 -0.70 -8.78 5.94
C GLN A 151 -0.15 -10.05 6.59
N ARG A 152 1.01 -10.52 6.13
CA ARG A 152 1.67 -11.72 6.65
C ARG A 152 2.19 -11.54 8.08
N ILE A 153 2.79 -10.40 8.40
CA ILE A 153 3.50 -10.20 9.68
C ILE A 153 2.54 -9.76 10.79
N ARG A 154 1.62 -8.84 10.51
CA ARG A 154 0.85 -8.13 11.54
C ARG A 154 0.06 -9.07 12.46
N GLY A 155 -0.58 -10.10 11.91
CA GLY A 155 -1.36 -11.06 12.70
C GLY A 155 -0.54 -11.92 13.67
N SER A 156 0.79 -11.95 13.52
CA SER A 156 1.69 -12.69 14.41
C SER A 156 2.23 -11.85 15.57
N LEU A 157 1.98 -10.55 15.56
CA LEU A 157 2.49 -9.61 16.56
C LEU A 157 1.36 -9.16 17.50
N PRO A 158 1.68 -8.84 18.77
CA PRO A 158 0.74 -8.16 19.63
C PRO A 158 0.41 -6.74 19.08
N PRO A 159 -0.70 -6.13 19.52
CA PRO A 159 -0.99 -4.73 19.25
C PRO A 159 0.21 -3.84 19.61
N TRP A 160 0.39 -2.74 18.86
CA TRP A 160 1.52 -1.83 19.08
C TRP A 160 1.44 -1.18 20.46
N ASN A 161 0.24 -0.74 20.85
CA ASN A 161 -0.06 -0.31 22.21
C ASN A 161 -0.94 -1.35 22.93
N PRO A 162 -0.44 -2.02 23.98
CA PRO A 162 -1.25 -2.93 24.77
C PRO A 162 -2.19 -2.22 25.76
N ASP A 163 -2.00 -0.92 26.02
CA ASP A 163 -2.86 -0.12 26.92
C ASP A 163 -3.61 0.98 26.15
N PRO A 164 -4.88 0.72 25.78
CA PRO A 164 -5.69 1.68 25.01
C PRO A 164 -6.04 2.97 25.75
N SER A 165 -5.74 3.07 27.06
CA SER A 165 -6.02 4.28 27.84
C SER A 165 -5.05 5.43 27.55
N ALA A 166 -3.89 5.12 26.96
CA ALA A 166 -2.89 6.10 26.55
C ALA A 166 -3.05 6.55 25.08
N ASP A 167 -4.10 6.10 24.40
CA ASP A 167 -4.33 6.34 22.97
C ASP A 167 -4.79 7.76 22.68
N ILE A 168 -4.58 8.20 21.44
CA ILE A 168 -5.13 9.47 20.98
C ILE A 168 -6.60 9.27 20.66
N SER A 169 -7.49 9.87 21.46
CA SER A 169 -8.93 9.79 21.27
C SER A 169 -9.37 10.51 19.99
N LEU A 170 -10.26 9.84 19.25
CA LEU A 170 -10.86 10.34 18.02
C LEU A 170 -12.34 9.94 18.03
N THR A 171 -13.23 10.77 17.48
CA THR A 171 -14.64 10.41 17.33
C THR A 171 -15.02 10.41 15.85
N LEU A 172 -15.50 9.26 15.36
CA LEU A 172 -16.10 9.11 14.05
C LEU A 172 -17.58 9.47 14.12
N HIS A 173 -17.96 10.54 13.43
CA HIS A 173 -19.33 10.99 13.33
C HIS A 173 -19.98 10.51 12.04
N ALA A 174 -21.28 10.26 12.09
CA ALA A 174 -22.10 10.18 10.89
C ALA A 174 -23.42 10.95 11.05
N GLY A 175 -23.78 11.72 10.03
CA GLY A 175 -25.05 12.41 9.88
C GLY A 175 -25.93 11.73 8.83
N ALA A 176 -27.17 11.39 9.16
CA ALA A 176 -28.13 10.80 8.21
C ALA A 176 -29.58 11.26 8.44
N THR A 177 -30.48 11.03 7.48
CA THR A 177 -31.93 11.26 7.61
C THR A 177 -32.69 9.96 8.00
N ILE A 178 -33.70 10.09 8.87
CA ILE A 178 -34.34 9.02 9.64
C ILE A 178 -34.88 7.85 8.80
N GLN A 179 -34.33 6.65 9.02
CA GLN A 179 -35.13 5.47 9.41
C GLN A 179 -34.33 4.34 10.09
N ASP A 180 -32.99 4.29 9.98
CA ASP A 180 -32.22 3.12 10.47
C ASP A 180 -30.99 3.50 11.33
N LYS A 181 -31.22 4.20 12.46
CA LYS A 181 -30.18 4.62 13.42
C LYS A 181 -29.24 3.47 13.81
N ALA A 182 -29.83 2.33 14.19
CA ALA A 182 -29.08 1.18 14.68
C ALA A 182 -28.16 0.58 13.61
N VAL A 183 -28.58 0.60 12.34
CA VAL A 183 -27.79 0.09 11.22
C VAL A 183 -26.57 0.99 10.99
N LEU A 184 -26.77 2.31 11.03
CA LEU A 184 -25.67 3.28 10.95
C LEU A 184 -24.72 3.18 12.15
N GLU A 185 -25.24 3.11 13.37
CA GLU A 185 -24.41 2.93 14.57
C GLU A 185 -23.58 1.65 14.51
N ASN A 186 -24.17 0.56 14.00
CA ASN A 186 -23.43 -0.70 13.82
C ASN A 186 -22.32 -0.56 12.78
N ALA A 187 -22.61 0.06 11.63
CA ALA A 187 -21.61 0.32 10.60
C ALA A 187 -20.45 1.19 11.11
N LEU A 188 -20.74 2.23 11.92
CA LEU A 188 -19.72 3.05 12.55
C LEU A 188 -18.88 2.26 13.55
N LYS A 189 -19.50 1.41 14.37
CA LYS A 189 -18.77 0.56 15.33
C LYS A 189 -17.85 -0.44 14.63
N MET A 190 -18.29 -1.01 13.51
CA MET A 190 -17.46 -1.89 12.68
C MET A 190 -16.25 -1.13 12.13
N ALA A 191 -16.47 0.08 11.59
CA ALA A 191 -15.39 0.93 11.12
C ALA A 191 -14.43 1.34 12.25
N ALA A 192 -14.93 1.73 13.42
CA ALA A 192 -14.11 2.06 14.58
C ALA A 192 -13.24 0.88 15.03
N ALA A 193 -13.83 -0.32 15.17
CA ALA A 193 -13.08 -1.52 15.54
C ALA A 193 -12.01 -1.89 14.50
N LEU A 194 -12.30 -1.68 13.21
CA LEU A 194 -11.33 -1.87 12.14
C LEU A 194 -10.17 -0.87 12.26
N ILE A 195 -10.44 0.40 12.57
CA ILE A 195 -9.43 1.44 12.76
C ILE A 195 -8.56 1.17 13.99
N ASP A 196 -9.17 0.82 15.13
CA ASP A 196 -8.45 0.51 16.37
C ASP A 196 -7.44 -0.62 16.12
N ASN A 197 -7.88 -1.70 15.48
CA ASN A 197 -7.03 -2.83 15.12
C ASN A 197 -5.95 -2.44 14.07
N ALA A 198 -6.34 -1.73 13.00
CA ALA A 198 -5.42 -1.31 11.95
C ALA A 198 -4.33 -0.35 12.45
N SER A 199 -4.67 0.53 13.39
CA SER A 199 -3.74 1.45 14.03
C SER A 199 -2.85 0.78 15.09
N GLY A 200 -3.13 -0.49 15.43
CA GLY A 200 -2.44 -1.19 16.51
C GLY A 200 -2.67 -0.54 17.87
N ASN A 201 -3.87 0.00 18.10
CA ASN A 201 -4.25 0.82 19.25
C ASN A 201 -3.38 2.08 19.38
N VAL A 202 -3.03 2.75 18.28
CA VAL A 202 -2.39 4.07 18.35
C VAL A 202 -3.44 5.17 18.49
N VAL A 203 -4.63 4.92 17.95
CA VAL A 203 -5.80 5.76 18.08
C VAL A 203 -6.93 4.93 18.65
N LYS A 204 -7.79 5.58 19.44
CA LYS A 204 -9.02 5.00 19.94
C LYS A 204 -10.21 5.73 19.34
N VAL A 205 -11.05 5.01 18.62
CA VAL A 205 -12.17 5.60 17.88
C VAL A 205 -13.50 5.39 18.59
N ASP A 206 -14.05 6.47 19.12
CA ASP A 206 -15.44 6.52 19.57
C ASP A 206 -16.37 6.81 18.38
N THR A 207 -17.65 6.45 18.48
CA THR A 207 -18.62 6.63 17.39
C THR A 207 -19.82 7.47 17.81
N GLN A 208 -20.25 8.40 16.96
CA GLN A 208 -21.43 9.21 17.20
C GLN A 208 -22.32 9.32 15.95
N ALA A 209 -23.56 8.83 16.04
CA ALA A 209 -24.56 8.97 14.98
C ALA A 209 -25.52 10.12 15.29
N THR A 210 -25.58 11.11 14.38
CA THR A 210 -26.50 12.24 14.42
C THR A 210 -27.58 12.05 13.35
N ILE A 211 -28.84 12.22 13.73
CA ILE A 211 -29.96 11.95 12.83
C ILE A 211 -30.84 13.18 12.68
N GLY A 212 -30.90 13.69 11.46
CA GLY A 212 -31.72 14.82 11.08
C GLY A 212 -33.18 14.42 10.86
N LYS A 213 -34.11 15.36 11.10
CA LYS A 213 -35.54 15.16 10.78
C LYS A 213 -35.68 14.83 9.30
N GLY A 214 -36.21 13.64 8.98
CA GLY A 214 -36.50 13.27 7.60
C GLY A 214 -37.56 14.21 7.02
N SER A 215 -37.30 14.81 5.86
CA SER A 215 -38.40 15.23 5.01
C SER A 215 -39.13 13.94 4.62
N GLY A 216 -40.47 13.93 4.56
CA GLY A 216 -41.28 12.72 4.30
C GLY A 216 -41.05 12.06 2.93
N ILE A 217 -39.92 12.33 2.27
CA ILE A 217 -39.49 11.78 1.00
C ILE A 217 -38.91 10.39 1.26
N LYS A 218 -39.64 9.36 0.83
CA LYS A 218 -39.15 7.97 0.80
C LYS A 218 -38.19 7.79 -0.37
N THR A 219 -36.94 8.21 -0.22
CA THR A 219 -35.89 7.83 -1.18
C THR A 219 -35.34 6.45 -0.81
N PRO A 220 -35.07 5.57 -1.80
CA PRO A 220 -34.48 4.26 -1.54
C PRO A 220 -33.02 4.36 -1.06
N ARG A 221 -32.36 5.50 -1.29
CA ARG A 221 -31.03 5.81 -0.78
C ARG A 221 -31.07 7.06 0.07
N ILE A 222 -30.32 7.05 1.17
CA ILE A 222 -30.19 8.18 2.11
C ILE A 222 -28.80 8.81 1.98
N PRO A 223 -28.70 10.15 2.01
CA PRO A 223 -27.41 10.81 2.13
C PRO A 223 -26.85 10.58 3.53
N ILE A 224 -25.60 10.14 3.58
CA ILE A 224 -24.82 9.99 4.81
C ILE A 224 -23.59 10.87 4.68
N ALA A 225 -23.33 11.69 5.67
CA ALA A 225 -22.10 12.45 5.81
C ALA A 225 -21.28 11.88 6.97
N ILE A 226 -19.98 11.68 6.79
CA ILE A 226 -19.07 11.23 7.86
C ILE A 226 -17.92 12.21 8.03
N TRP A 227 -17.46 12.38 9.26
CA TRP A 227 -16.30 13.21 9.61
C TRP A 227 -15.68 12.75 10.93
N PHE A 228 -14.45 13.16 11.18
CA PHE A 228 -13.78 12.96 12.46
C PHE A 228 -13.73 14.24 13.28
N THR A 229 -13.78 14.07 14.60
CA THR A 229 -13.43 15.12 15.56
C THR A 229 -12.42 14.61 16.57
N ARG A 230 -11.51 15.48 17.00
CA ARG A 230 -10.56 15.21 18.09
C ARG A 230 -10.91 16.08 19.29
N PRO A 231 -10.97 15.51 20.52
CA PRO A 231 -11.17 16.31 21.72
C PRO A 231 -10.09 17.40 21.83
N SER A 232 -10.50 18.61 22.17
CA SER A 232 -9.57 19.70 22.43
C SER A 232 -8.65 19.33 23.61
N SER A 233 -7.38 19.71 23.49
CA SER A 233 -6.39 19.57 24.59
C SER A 233 -6.70 20.50 25.77
N THR A 234 -7.57 21.50 25.56
CA THR A 234 -8.01 22.47 26.57
C THR A 234 -9.53 22.48 26.70
N SER A 235 -10.06 22.61 27.91
CA SER A 235 -11.50 22.60 28.21
C SER A 235 -12.32 23.73 27.56
N GLU A 236 -11.66 24.73 26.96
CA GLU A 236 -12.27 25.88 26.27
C GLU A 236 -11.92 25.95 24.77
N GLY A 237 -11.13 25.01 24.25
CA GLY A 237 -10.66 25.02 22.86
C GLY A 237 -11.69 24.51 21.86
N ALA A 238 -11.59 24.99 20.61
CA ALA A 238 -12.38 24.49 19.50
C ALA A 238 -12.07 23.01 19.24
N THR A 239 -13.10 22.24 18.89
CA THR A 239 -12.93 20.82 18.55
C THR A 239 -12.34 20.75 17.15
N ALA A 240 -11.15 20.16 17.01
CA ALA A 240 -10.55 19.95 15.71
C ALA A 240 -11.39 18.96 14.90
N GLU A 241 -11.79 19.33 13.69
CA GLU A 241 -12.66 18.51 12.83
C GLU A 241 -12.15 18.42 11.40
N THR A 242 -12.46 17.31 10.74
CA THR A 242 -12.18 17.13 9.31
C THR A 242 -13.38 17.57 8.48
N PRO A 243 -13.20 18.10 7.26
CA PRO A 243 -14.30 18.32 6.33
C PRO A 243 -15.11 17.02 6.10
N PRO A 244 -16.45 17.08 6.10
CA PRO A 244 -17.26 15.88 5.94
C PRO A 244 -17.23 15.32 4.52
N ILE A 245 -17.23 14.00 4.41
CA ILE A 245 -17.45 13.28 3.15
C ILE A 245 -18.88 12.75 3.11
N SER A 246 -19.58 13.02 2.02
CA SER A 246 -20.96 12.58 1.80
C SER A 246 -21.05 11.47 0.76
N PHE A 247 -21.91 10.47 1.00
CA PHE A 247 -22.24 9.42 0.03
C PHE A 247 -23.70 8.98 0.17
N MET A 248 -24.21 8.26 -0.83
CA MET A 248 -25.58 7.75 -0.84
C MET A 248 -25.58 6.27 -0.47
N ALA A 249 -26.26 5.91 0.61
CA ALA A 249 -26.35 4.53 1.10
C ALA A 249 -27.77 3.97 0.99
N ASP A 250 -27.89 2.67 0.76
CA ASP A 250 -29.16 1.95 0.90
C ASP A 250 -29.23 1.33 2.30
N PRO A 251 -30.13 1.79 3.18
CA PRO A 251 -30.20 1.28 4.55
C PRO A 251 -30.66 -0.18 4.63
N LYS A 252 -31.22 -0.75 3.55
CA LYS A 252 -31.57 -2.17 3.47
C LYS A 252 -30.38 -3.08 3.22
N GLN A 253 -29.19 -2.52 2.97
CA GLN A 253 -27.96 -3.25 2.68
C GLN A 253 -26.91 -2.95 3.76
N PRO A 254 -27.07 -3.48 4.99
CA PRO A 254 -26.22 -3.13 6.13
C PRO A 254 -24.73 -3.46 5.93
N GLU A 255 -24.42 -4.56 5.26
CA GLU A 255 -23.03 -4.95 4.96
C GLU A 255 -22.37 -3.96 3.98
N LEU A 256 -23.12 -3.53 2.96
CA LEU A 256 -22.64 -2.53 2.02
C LEU A 256 -22.49 -1.16 2.69
N LEU A 257 -23.33 -0.82 3.67
CA LEU A 257 -23.16 0.40 4.45
C LEU A 257 -21.83 0.40 5.22
N ALA A 258 -21.47 -0.69 5.90
CA ALA A 258 -20.20 -0.77 6.62
C ALA A 258 -19.00 -0.56 5.68
N SER A 259 -19.02 -1.22 4.52
CA SER A 259 -17.98 -1.07 3.49
C SER A 259 -17.93 0.35 2.91
N GLN A 260 -19.08 1.00 2.72
CA GLN A 260 -19.16 2.41 2.29
C GLN A 260 -18.61 3.39 3.34
N VAL A 261 -18.88 3.13 4.63
CA VAL A 261 -18.29 3.90 5.72
C VAL A 261 -16.77 3.73 5.72
N ALA A 262 -16.25 2.51 5.59
CA ALA A 262 -14.82 2.24 5.50
C ALA A 262 -14.16 2.95 4.30
N ALA A 263 -14.82 2.92 3.13
CA ALA A 263 -14.38 3.64 1.94
C ALA A 263 -14.35 5.17 2.17
N GLY A 264 -15.41 5.71 2.77
CA GLY A 264 -15.46 7.13 3.11
C GLY A 264 -14.36 7.54 4.10
N VAL A 265 -14.11 6.72 5.13
CA VAL A 265 -13.02 6.93 6.10
C VAL A 265 -11.67 6.94 5.39
N TYR A 266 -11.42 5.97 4.49
CA TYR A 266 -10.19 5.91 3.72
C TYR A 266 -9.99 7.16 2.85
N ALA A 267 -11.04 7.58 2.13
CA ALA A 267 -11.00 8.79 1.32
C ALA A 267 -10.70 10.04 2.15
N LEU A 268 -11.28 10.14 3.35
CA LEU A 268 -11.07 11.25 4.26
C LEU A 268 -9.61 11.31 4.71
N ILE A 269 -9.06 10.20 5.18
CA ILE A 269 -7.66 10.10 5.62
C ILE A 269 -6.71 10.39 4.47
N ARG A 270 -6.94 9.79 3.31
CA ARG A 270 -6.14 10.02 2.11
C ARG A 270 -6.08 11.51 1.76
N ASN A 271 -7.25 12.15 1.67
CA ASN A 271 -7.32 13.57 1.33
C ASN A 271 -6.62 14.44 2.38
N HIS A 272 -6.88 14.18 3.66
CA HIS A 272 -6.27 14.93 4.77
C HIS A 272 -4.76 14.78 4.79
N LEU A 273 -4.23 13.55 4.77
CA LEU A 273 -2.79 13.28 4.79
C LEU A 273 -2.08 13.87 3.56
N SER A 274 -2.70 13.80 2.38
CA SER A 274 -2.12 14.39 1.17
C SER A 274 -2.02 15.92 1.20
N THR A 275 -2.86 16.57 2.02
CA THR A 275 -2.93 18.03 2.11
C THR A 275 -2.09 18.57 3.27
N GLU A 276 -2.08 17.86 4.40
CA GLU A 276 -1.53 18.35 5.66
C GLU A 276 -0.18 17.72 6.03
N THR A 277 0.31 16.73 5.28
CA THR A 277 1.57 16.03 5.58
C THR A 277 2.44 15.86 4.34
N SER A 278 3.71 15.50 4.54
CA SER A 278 4.64 15.13 3.47
C SER A 278 4.71 13.62 3.23
N PHE A 279 3.71 12.86 3.66
CA PHE A 279 3.69 11.42 3.42
C PHE A 279 3.47 11.09 1.95
N SER A 280 3.95 9.91 1.59
CA SER A 280 3.70 9.33 0.29
C SER A 280 2.19 9.23 0.05
N PRO A 281 1.71 9.66 -1.12
CA PRO A 281 0.28 9.70 -1.39
C PRO A 281 -0.31 8.29 -1.37
N LEU A 282 -1.48 8.17 -0.74
CA LEU A 282 -2.27 6.94 -0.76
C LEU A 282 -2.98 6.80 -2.13
N PRO A 283 -3.03 5.58 -2.70
CA PRO A 283 -3.75 5.34 -3.95
C PRO A 283 -5.25 5.59 -3.76
N GLU A 284 -5.97 5.91 -4.83
CA GLU A 284 -7.40 6.24 -4.72
C GLU A 284 -8.24 5.02 -4.36
N TYR A 285 -8.26 4.00 -5.22
CA TYR A 285 -8.86 2.69 -4.98
C TYR A 285 -8.17 1.68 -5.90
N PRO A 286 -7.15 0.94 -5.43
CA PRO A 286 -6.53 -0.12 -6.20
C PRO A 286 -7.56 -1.15 -6.66
N ALA A 287 -7.43 -1.63 -7.90
CA ALA A 287 -8.40 -2.55 -8.49
C ALA A 287 -8.50 -3.86 -7.68
N GLY A 288 -9.73 -4.24 -7.34
CA GLY A 288 -10.01 -5.50 -6.63
C GLY A 288 -9.70 -5.50 -5.13
N VAL A 289 -9.30 -4.36 -4.56
CA VAL A 289 -9.05 -4.24 -3.10
C VAL A 289 -10.33 -3.76 -2.40
N GLN A 290 -10.69 -4.43 -1.30
CA GLN A 290 -11.86 -4.05 -0.51
C GLN A 290 -11.54 -2.82 0.36
N PRO A 291 -12.53 -1.96 0.66
CA PRO A 291 -12.32 -0.78 1.52
C PRO A 291 -11.70 -1.11 2.88
N ASP A 292 -12.08 -2.25 3.46
CA ASP A 292 -11.59 -2.69 4.76
C ASP A 292 -10.08 -2.98 4.70
N ASP A 293 -9.61 -3.61 3.62
CA ASP A 293 -8.19 -3.88 3.37
C ASP A 293 -7.37 -2.60 3.19
N LEU A 294 -7.99 -1.54 2.65
CA LEU A 294 -7.32 -0.24 2.51
C LEU A 294 -7.04 0.38 3.88
N LEU A 295 -8.02 0.40 4.77
CA LEU A 295 -7.81 0.87 6.14
C LEU A 295 -6.84 -0.02 6.90
N GLN A 296 -6.92 -1.33 6.69
CA GLN A 296 -6.09 -2.28 7.42
C GLN A 296 -4.63 -2.25 6.95
N PHE A 297 -4.36 -2.23 5.66
CA PHE A 297 -3.00 -2.50 5.15
C PHE A 297 -2.36 -1.35 4.36
N TYR A 298 -3.15 -0.37 3.91
CA TYR A 298 -2.62 0.80 3.18
C TYR A 298 -2.44 2.01 4.08
N VAL A 299 -3.22 2.15 5.16
CA VAL A 299 -3.01 3.19 6.15
C VAL A 299 -2.11 2.64 7.26
N THR A 300 -0.94 3.24 7.42
CA THR A 300 0.03 2.79 8.44
C THR A 300 -0.32 3.33 9.82
N ARG A 301 0.25 2.71 10.86
CA ARG A 301 0.10 3.18 12.24
C ARG A 301 0.65 4.60 12.45
N LEU A 302 1.72 4.98 11.73
CA LEU A 302 2.22 6.35 11.77
C LEU A 302 1.27 7.32 11.07
N MET A 303 0.71 6.93 9.91
CA MET A 303 -0.31 7.73 9.22
C MET A 303 -1.51 8.02 10.12
N TRP A 304 -2.00 7.04 10.88
CA TRP A 304 -3.05 7.27 11.87
C TRP A 304 -2.65 8.30 12.93
N ARG A 305 -1.45 8.18 13.50
CA ARG A 305 -0.96 9.13 14.51
C ARG A 305 -0.88 10.55 13.96
N GLU A 306 -0.29 10.72 12.78
CA GLU A 306 -0.09 12.05 12.20
C GLU A 306 -1.39 12.62 11.60
N PHE A 307 -2.32 11.78 11.13
CA PHE A 307 -3.67 12.19 10.78
C PHE A 307 -4.32 12.91 11.96
N VAL A 308 -4.35 12.29 13.14
CA VAL A 308 -4.97 12.88 14.31
C VAL A 308 -4.23 14.13 14.80
N LYS A 309 -2.89 14.14 14.76
CA LYS A 309 -2.09 15.31 15.15
C LYS A 309 -2.20 16.50 14.20
N SER A 310 -2.46 16.26 12.92
CA SER A 310 -2.57 17.32 11.89
C SER A 310 -3.98 17.92 11.79
N MET A 311 -4.97 17.38 12.52
CA MET A 311 -6.28 18.01 12.63
C MET A 311 -6.17 19.36 13.34
N LYS A 312 -6.46 20.44 12.60
CA LYS A 312 -6.40 21.82 13.07
C LYS A 312 -7.56 22.11 14.03
N GLU A 313 -7.25 22.80 15.13
CA GLU A 313 -8.23 23.40 16.06
C GLU A 313 -8.79 24.71 15.49
#